data_AF-A0A7W2G0V0-F1
#
_entry.id   AF-A0A7W2G0V0-F1
#
_cell.length_a   1.000
_cell.length_b   1.000
_cell.length_c   1.000
_cell.angle_alpha   90.00
_cell.angle_beta   90.00
_cell.angle_gamma   90.00
#
_symmetry.space_group_name_H-M   'P 1'
#
loop_
_entity.id
_entity.type
_entity.pdbx_description
1 polymer ?
#
loop_
_entity_poly.entity_id
_entity_poly.type
_entity_poly.pdbx_seq_one_letter_code
_entity_poly.pdbx_strand_id
1 'polypeptide(L)'
;MRFLYLFLVCIVLGCSKHANNQINFDFSKDQDFRIVSVFNEQKYNELKEHLPNQIKANTESEESYRFYSYLSLKPNKEFTFLIGNSFMYGNYEVISKDEILLKSVDFGSISLKIMQQKGDYIQVYGDFKNYKSDMMVELDGNTHYFLNLDTNLKKLNKENDIRSLAFNQWRFPPIKEETDVEIRNRLIQNLKYITAYMRVHMYGGYSEIHTAGIYSPFLYAKNGLFLYEWQRVDYFWKHIFYNEKDAEKAYNMLKNTFYVIEAPAFIDNWFVYNESCIQKLIIQLENE
;
A
#
# COMPACT_ATOMS: atom_id res chain seq x y z
N MET A 1 -43.04 5.19 -64.33
CA MET A 1 -43.13 4.93 -62.88
C MET A 1 -41.86 4.16 -62.48
N ARG A 2 -40.84 4.79 -61.89
CA ARG A 2 -40.67 5.03 -60.42
C ARG A 2 -40.82 3.70 -59.66
N PHE A 3 -39.82 3.10 -59.00
CA PHE A 3 -38.71 3.63 -58.21
C PHE A 3 -37.48 2.70 -58.21
N LEU A 4 -36.30 3.32 -58.28
CA LEU A 4 -34.97 2.77 -58.04
C LEU A 4 -34.68 2.93 -56.53
N TYR A 5 -34.52 1.84 -55.78
CA TYR A 5 -34.08 1.90 -54.38
C TYR A 5 -32.55 1.83 -54.32
N LEU A 6 -31.90 3.00 -54.22
CA LEU A 6 -30.50 3.12 -53.83
C LEU A 6 -30.37 2.79 -52.33
N PHE A 7 -29.65 1.72 -52.01
CA PHE A 7 -29.17 1.49 -50.65
C PHE A 7 -27.92 2.36 -50.42
N LEU A 8 -28.14 3.53 -49.82
CA LEU A 8 -27.08 4.40 -49.31
C LEU A 8 -26.72 3.92 -47.90
N VAL A 9 -25.78 2.98 -47.78
CA VAL A 9 -25.19 2.64 -46.48
C VAL A 9 -24.15 3.70 -46.16
N CYS A 10 -24.56 4.67 -45.34
CA CYS A 10 -23.67 5.67 -44.75
C CYS A 10 -22.57 4.96 -43.96
N ILE A 11 -21.35 5.00 -44.48
CA ILE A 11 -20.14 4.74 -43.70
C ILE A 11 -20.04 5.88 -42.69
N VAL A 12 -20.57 5.66 -41.49
CA VAL A 12 -20.27 6.52 -40.34
C VAL A 12 -18.82 6.22 -39.95
N LEU A 13 -17.89 6.93 -40.59
CA LEU A 13 -16.54 7.12 -40.07
C LEU A 13 -16.69 7.90 -38.76
N GLY A 14 -16.98 7.16 -37.69
CA GLY A 14 -16.83 7.65 -36.33
C GLY A 14 -15.36 7.91 -36.10
N CYS A 15 -14.93 9.15 -36.35
CA CYS A 15 -13.70 9.68 -35.78
C CYS A 15 -13.82 9.54 -34.26
N SER A 16 -13.29 8.46 -33.70
CA SER A 16 -13.04 8.37 -32.28
C SER A 16 -12.02 9.46 -31.96
N LYS A 17 -12.51 10.60 -31.48
CA LYS A 17 -11.67 11.55 -30.75
C LYS A 17 -11.13 10.76 -29.55
N HIS A 18 -9.94 10.20 -29.71
CA HIS A 18 -9.11 9.83 -28.57
C HIS A 18 -8.82 11.15 -27.86
N ALA A 19 -9.67 11.47 -26.89
CA ALA A 19 -9.35 12.47 -25.89
C ALA A 19 -8.11 11.93 -25.19
N ASN A 20 -6.95 12.48 -25.58
CA ASN A 20 -5.69 12.26 -24.90
C ASN A 20 -5.83 13.00 -23.55
N ASN A 21 -6.56 12.39 -22.62
CA ASN A 21 -6.77 12.92 -21.28
C ASN A 21 -5.46 12.75 -20.53
N GLN A 22 -4.48 13.62 -20.79
CA GLN A 22 -3.25 13.65 -20.02
C GLN A 22 -3.59 13.98 -18.56
N ILE A 23 -3.17 13.14 -17.61
CA ILE A 23 -3.35 13.41 -16.18
C ILE A 23 -2.41 14.56 -15.82
N ASN A 24 -2.97 15.64 -15.29
CA ASN A 24 -2.20 16.73 -14.70
C ASN A 24 -2.19 16.55 -13.17
N PHE A 25 -1.01 16.33 -12.60
CA PHE A 25 -0.83 16.24 -11.15
C PHE A 25 -0.79 17.62 -10.51
N ASP A 26 -1.61 17.81 -9.47
CA ASP A 26 -1.64 19.03 -8.66
C ASP A 26 -0.79 18.84 -7.39
N PHE A 27 0.52 19.02 -7.50
CA PHE A 27 1.46 18.85 -6.39
C PHE A 27 1.28 19.85 -5.23
N SER A 28 0.28 20.76 -5.29
CA SER A 28 -0.15 21.56 -4.13
C SER A 28 -1.02 20.77 -3.15
N LYS A 29 -1.44 19.55 -3.53
CA LYS A 29 -2.22 18.61 -2.73
C LYS A 29 -1.55 17.25 -2.69
N ASP A 30 -1.92 16.44 -1.71
CA ASP A 30 -1.52 15.04 -1.62
C ASP A 30 -1.78 14.33 -2.96
N GLN A 31 -0.72 13.73 -3.51
CA GLN A 31 -0.78 12.85 -4.66
C GLN A 31 -0.51 11.42 -4.19
N ASP A 32 -1.59 10.68 -3.96
CA ASP A 32 -1.54 9.28 -3.54
C ASP A 32 -1.77 8.36 -4.73
N PHE A 33 -0.92 7.35 -4.83
CA PHE A 33 -0.91 6.36 -5.88
C PHE A 33 -0.92 4.98 -5.24
N ARG A 34 -1.76 4.08 -5.76
CA ARG A 34 -1.69 2.66 -5.41
C ARG A 34 -0.86 1.93 -6.45
N ILE A 35 0.12 1.14 -6.01
CA ILE A 35 0.94 0.33 -6.92
C ILE A 35 0.18 -0.96 -7.20
N VAL A 36 -0.29 -1.13 -8.42
CA VAL A 36 -1.17 -2.26 -8.80
C VAL A 36 -0.44 -3.37 -9.54
N SER A 37 0.73 -3.10 -10.13
CA SER A 37 1.61 -4.12 -10.74
C SER A 37 3.08 -3.70 -10.69
N VAL A 38 3.95 -4.71 -10.66
CA VAL A 38 5.41 -4.58 -10.74
C VAL A 38 5.95 -5.51 -11.79
N PHE A 39 6.86 -5.01 -12.62
CA PHE A 39 7.64 -5.80 -13.56
C PHE A 39 9.11 -5.45 -13.40
N ASN A 40 9.97 -6.43 -13.17
CA ASN A 40 11.39 -6.25 -13.42
C ASN A 40 11.65 -6.18 -14.94
N GLU A 41 12.82 -5.69 -15.36
CA GLU A 41 13.14 -5.51 -16.77
C GLU A 41 13.00 -6.79 -17.60
N GLN A 42 13.42 -7.94 -17.05
CA GLN A 42 13.33 -9.23 -17.74
C GLN A 42 11.87 -9.59 -18.04
N LYS A 43 11.01 -9.64 -17.01
CA LYS A 43 9.59 -9.96 -17.12
C LYS A 43 8.87 -8.96 -18.03
N TYR A 44 9.23 -7.67 -17.94
CA TYR A 44 8.66 -6.65 -18.80
C TYR A 44 8.98 -6.90 -20.28
N ASN A 45 10.24 -7.20 -20.61
CA ASN A 45 10.67 -7.47 -21.98
C ASN A 45 10.05 -8.75 -22.55
N GLU A 46 10.01 -9.83 -21.76
CA GLU A 46 9.34 -11.09 -22.14
C GLU A 46 7.85 -10.87 -22.45
N LEU A 47 7.13 -10.16 -21.57
CA LEU A 47 5.71 -9.86 -21.78
C LEU A 47 5.50 -8.87 -22.92
N LYS A 48 6.40 -7.94 -23.16
CA LYS A 48 6.31 -6.99 -24.28
C LYS A 48 6.33 -7.72 -25.62
N GLU A 49 7.14 -8.76 -25.75
CA GLU A 49 7.28 -9.54 -26.98
C GLU A 49 6.11 -10.51 -27.19
N HIS A 50 5.66 -11.18 -26.13
CA HIS A 50 4.70 -12.28 -26.25
C HIS A 50 3.27 -11.91 -25.87
N LEU A 51 3.09 -10.98 -24.93
CA LEU A 51 1.79 -10.64 -24.31
C LEU A 51 1.66 -9.12 -24.06
N PRO A 52 1.80 -8.25 -25.08
CA PRO A 52 1.91 -6.79 -24.91
C PRO A 52 0.68 -6.14 -24.25
N ASN A 53 -0.46 -6.83 -24.24
CA ASN A 53 -1.65 -6.36 -23.53
C ASN A 53 -1.52 -6.45 -22.00
N GLN A 54 -0.60 -7.27 -21.47
CA GLN A 54 -0.36 -7.51 -20.04
C GLN A 54 0.66 -6.54 -19.41
N ILE A 55 1.21 -5.59 -20.19
CA ILE A 55 2.13 -4.55 -19.69
C ILE A 55 1.55 -3.15 -19.82
N LYS A 56 0.27 -3.02 -20.15
CA LYS A 56 -0.40 -1.71 -20.22
C LYS A 56 -0.49 -1.11 -18.82
N ALA A 57 -0.50 0.22 -18.73
CA ALA A 57 -0.58 0.95 -17.45
C ALA A 57 -1.75 0.52 -16.55
N ASN A 58 -2.87 0.10 -17.13
CA ASN A 58 -4.06 -0.35 -16.39
C ASN A 58 -4.07 -1.86 -16.08
N THR A 59 -2.95 -2.55 -16.23
CA THR A 59 -2.83 -3.96 -15.84
C THR A 59 -2.60 -4.04 -14.33
N GLU A 60 -3.39 -4.85 -13.65
CA GLU A 60 -3.29 -5.13 -12.21
C GLU A 60 -2.75 -6.55 -12.01
N SER A 61 -1.92 -6.72 -10.98
CA SER A 61 -1.44 -8.01 -10.50
C SER A 61 -2.54 -8.73 -9.73
N GLU A 62 -2.43 -10.05 -9.60
CA GLU A 62 -3.24 -10.83 -8.64
C GLU A 62 -2.54 -10.97 -7.28
N GLU A 63 -1.28 -10.56 -7.19
CA GLU A 63 -0.48 -10.65 -5.97
C GLU A 63 -0.97 -9.73 -4.86
N SER A 64 -0.76 -10.14 -3.61
CA SER A 64 -1.25 -9.45 -2.42
C SER A 64 -0.72 -8.02 -2.25
N TYR A 65 0.46 -7.72 -2.81
CA TYR A 65 1.07 -6.41 -2.65
C TYR A 65 0.22 -5.28 -3.22
N ARG A 66 -0.63 -5.56 -4.22
CA ARG A 66 -1.48 -4.54 -4.86
C ARG A 66 -2.45 -3.83 -3.90
N PHE A 67 -2.75 -4.46 -2.77
CA PHE A 67 -3.72 -3.95 -1.80
C PHE A 67 -3.10 -2.98 -0.78
N TYR A 68 -1.80 -3.08 -0.53
CA TYR A 68 -1.12 -2.25 0.47
C TYR A 68 0.01 -1.39 -0.10
N SER A 69 0.44 -1.63 -1.33
CA SER A 69 1.58 -0.92 -1.91
C SER A 69 1.18 0.45 -2.45
N TYR A 70 1.98 1.47 -2.17
CA TYR A 70 1.66 2.84 -2.53
C TYR A 70 2.90 3.72 -2.76
N LEU A 71 2.67 4.84 -3.45
CA LEU A 71 3.50 6.04 -3.43
C LEU A 71 2.61 7.20 -2.96
N SER A 72 3.04 7.95 -1.95
CA SER A 72 2.36 9.15 -1.47
C SER A 72 3.31 10.33 -1.57
N LEU A 73 2.92 11.37 -2.30
CA LEU A 73 3.66 12.63 -2.43
C LEU A 73 2.89 13.73 -1.71
N LYS A 74 3.54 14.41 -0.78
CA LYS A 74 2.94 15.45 0.06
C LYS A 74 3.28 16.86 -0.44
N PRO A 75 2.40 17.87 -0.24
CA PRO A 75 2.63 19.25 -0.68
C PRO A 75 3.91 19.89 -0.15
N ASN A 76 4.39 19.43 1.01
CA ASN A 76 5.63 19.87 1.64
C ASN A 76 6.89 19.23 1.01
N LYS A 77 6.75 18.52 -0.11
CA LYS A 77 7.80 17.77 -0.83
C LYS A 77 8.30 16.52 -0.14
N GLU A 78 7.63 16.05 0.89
CA GLU A 78 7.91 14.74 1.48
C GLU A 78 7.25 13.63 0.67
N PHE A 79 7.84 12.44 0.69
CA PHE A 79 7.20 11.25 0.15
C PHE A 79 7.33 10.07 1.09
N THR A 80 6.41 9.13 0.90
CA THR A 80 6.50 7.77 1.43
C THR A 80 6.17 6.78 0.33
N PHE A 81 6.85 5.64 0.34
CA PHE A 81 6.75 4.60 -0.66
C PHE A 81 6.80 3.24 0.03
N LEU A 82 5.79 2.42 -0.22
CA LEU A 82 5.67 1.09 0.36
C LEU A 82 5.42 0.08 -0.76
N ILE A 83 6.26 -0.93 -0.85
CA ILE A 83 6.02 -2.11 -1.67
C ILE A 83 6.74 -3.32 -1.08
N GLY A 84 6.07 -4.47 -1.06
CA GLY A 84 6.56 -5.63 -0.29
C GLY A 84 6.66 -5.33 1.21
N ASN A 85 7.77 -5.72 1.84
CA ASN A 85 8.08 -5.41 3.24
C ASN A 85 8.91 -4.13 3.45
N SER A 86 9.26 -3.41 2.38
CA SER A 86 10.19 -2.29 2.43
C SER A 86 9.47 -0.95 2.45
N PHE A 87 9.96 -0.02 3.26
CA PHE A 87 9.39 1.30 3.42
C PHE A 87 10.46 2.36 3.18
N MET A 88 10.23 3.21 2.19
CA MET A 88 11.13 4.30 1.82
C MET A 88 10.43 5.63 2.04
N TYR A 89 11.19 6.60 2.55
CA TYR A 89 10.74 7.94 2.79
C TYR A 89 11.86 8.94 2.49
N GLY A 90 11.49 10.20 2.35
CA GLY A 90 12.41 11.30 2.10
C GLY A 90 11.74 12.45 1.39
N ASN A 91 12.48 13.13 0.51
CA ASN A 91 11.98 14.27 -0.25
C ASN A 91 11.89 13.95 -1.74
N TYR A 92 10.96 14.60 -2.44
CA TYR A 92 10.84 14.48 -3.89
C TYR A 92 11.02 15.83 -4.60
N GLU A 93 11.43 15.76 -5.86
CA GLU A 93 11.55 16.90 -6.76
C GLU A 93 10.82 16.58 -8.07
N VAL A 94 10.00 17.52 -8.53
CA VAL A 94 9.37 17.43 -9.86
C VAL A 94 10.38 17.97 -10.87
N ILE A 95 10.98 17.07 -11.65
CA ILE A 95 12.01 17.42 -12.65
C ILE A 95 11.33 17.95 -13.91
N SER A 96 10.25 17.29 -14.33
CA SER A 96 9.42 17.70 -15.45
C SER A 96 8.00 17.17 -15.26
N LYS A 97 7.12 17.44 -16.23
CA LYS A 97 5.75 16.90 -16.23
C LYS A 97 5.69 15.36 -16.25
N ASP A 98 6.75 14.71 -16.74
CA ASP A 98 6.81 13.26 -16.94
C ASP A 98 7.89 12.61 -16.04
N GLU A 99 8.50 13.35 -15.10
CA GLU A 99 9.61 12.83 -14.29
C GLU A 99 9.64 13.42 -12.88
N ILE A 100 9.74 12.54 -11.89
CA ILE A 100 9.88 12.87 -10.47
C ILE A 100 11.13 12.18 -9.93
N LEU A 101 11.94 12.90 -9.15
CA LEU A 101 13.09 12.36 -8.46
C LEU A 101 12.75 12.14 -6.98
N LEU A 102 12.84 10.91 -6.50
CA LEU A 102 12.74 10.56 -5.09
C LEU A 102 14.15 10.55 -4.48
N LYS A 103 14.33 11.15 -3.30
CA LYS A 103 15.59 11.18 -2.55
C LYS A 103 15.37 10.61 -1.16
N SER A 104 15.92 9.42 -0.91
CA SER A 104 15.90 8.74 0.39
C SER A 104 17.32 8.64 0.96
N VAL A 105 17.43 8.72 2.28
CA VAL A 105 18.70 8.51 2.98
C VAL A 105 19.16 7.05 2.85
N ASP A 106 18.22 6.11 3.02
CA ASP A 106 18.54 4.68 3.10
C ASP A 106 18.65 4.02 1.71
N PHE A 107 17.93 4.56 0.72
CA PHE A 107 17.80 3.96 -0.61
C PHE A 107 18.42 4.80 -1.74
N GLY A 108 18.98 5.96 -1.43
CA GLY A 108 19.56 6.85 -2.43
C GLY A 108 18.51 7.60 -3.26
N SER A 109 18.85 7.90 -4.52
CA SER A 109 18.00 8.69 -5.41
C SER A 109 17.42 7.84 -6.54
N ILE A 110 16.10 7.92 -6.73
CA ILE A 110 15.36 7.14 -7.73
C ILE A 110 14.60 8.11 -8.64
N SER A 111 14.98 8.19 -9.91
CA SER A 111 14.18 8.90 -10.91
C SER A 111 13.03 8.01 -11.39
N LEU A 112 11.81 8.52 -11.30
CA LEU A 112 10.59 7.89 -11.79
C LEU A 112 10.10 8.63 -13.03
N LYS A 113 10.23 7.96 -14.18
CA LYS A 113 9.78 8.48 -15.47
C LYS A 113 8.44 7.89 -15.86
N ILE A 114 7.47 8.72 -16.20
CA ILE A 114 6.18 8.29 -16.74
C ILE A 114 6.39 7.78 -18.18
N MET A 115 6.07 6.51 -18.40
CA MET A 115 6.25 5.82 -19.67
C MET A 115 4.95 5.72 -20.47
N GLN A 116 3.84 5.48 -19.78
CA GLN A 116 2.52 5.29 -20.39
C GLN A 116 1.44 5.86 -19.49
N GLN A 117 0.32 6.24 -20.10
CA GLN A 117 -0.88 6.62 -19.39
C GLN A 117 -2.11 6.01 -20.06
N LYS A 118 -3.04 5.48 -19.26
CA LYS A 118 -4.31 4.94 -19.75
C LYS A 118 -5.42 5.09 -18.72
N GLY A 119 -6.34 6.03 -18.96
CA GLY A 119 -7.39 6.36 -17.99
C GLY A 119 -6.77 6.90 -16.70
N ASP A 120 -7.23 6.41 -15.55
CA ASP A 120 -6.73 6.75 -14.20
C ASP A 120 -5.46 5.95 -13.82
N TYR A 121 -4.68 5.51 -14.80
CA TYR A 121 -3.48 4.71 -14.57
C TYR A 121 -2.28 5.29 -15.28
N ILE A 122 -1.14 5.32 -14.59
CA ILE A 122 0.17 5.61 -15.18
C ILE A 122 1.11 4.41 -15.00
N GLN A 123 2.03 4.24 -15.94
CA GLN A 123 3.17 3.37 -15.76
C GLN A 123 4.41 4.24 -15.57
N VAL A 124 5.16 3.98 -14.50
CA VAL A 124 6.44 4.63 -14.24
C VAL A 124 7.58 3.63 -14.38
N TYR A 125 8.76 4.12 -14.74
CA TYR A 125 10.00 3.38 -14.82
C TYR A 125 11.06 4.04 -13.94
N GLY A 126 11.80 3.25 -13.16
CA GLY A 126 12.87 3.76 -12.31
C GLY A 126 13.93 2.72 -11.97
N ASP A 127 15.12 3.20 -11.58
CA ASP A 127 16.19 2.38 -11.04
C ASP A 127 15.99 2.20 -9.55
N PHE A 128 15.60 1.00 -9.13
CA PHE A 128 15.42 0.68 -7.71
C PHE A 128 16.56 -0.23 -7.20
N LYS A 129 17.77 -0.07 -7.74
CA LYS A 129 18.96 -0.63 -7.10
C LYS A 129 19.00 -0.22 -5.64
N ASN A 130 19.33 -1.17 -4.77
CA ASN A 130 19.30 -1.04 -3.31
C ASN A 130 17.91 -1.10 -2.66
N TYR A 131 16.82 -1.12 -3.42
CA TYR A 131 15.49 -1.39 -2.87
C TYR A 131 15.13 -2.87 -3.05
N LYS A 132 15.32 -3.64 -1.99
CA LYS A 132 15.01 -5.08 -1.95
C LYS A 132 13.80 -5.34 -1.06
N SER A 133 13.01 -6.35 -1.39
CA SER A 133 11.98 -6.91 -0.49
C SER A 133 12.19 -8.41 -0.27
N ASP A 134 12.03 -8.88 0.96
CA ASP A 134 12.04 -10.32 1.28
C ASP A 134 10.67 -10.98 1.03
N MET A 135 9.64 -10.19 0.73
CA MET A 135 8.29 -10.67 0.40
C MET A 135 8.02 -10.75 -1.10
N MET A 136 8.89 -10.19 -1.94
CA MET A 136 8.68 -10.09 -3.38
C MET A 136 9.94 -10.47 -4.13
N VAL A 137 9.91 -11.61 -4.82
CA VAL A 137 11.04 -12.10 -5.63
C VAL A 137 11.38 -11.11 -6.73
N GLU A 138 10.38 -10.44 -7.30
CA GLU A 138 10.63 -9.40 -8.30
C GLU A 138 11.51 -8.30 -7.75
N LEU A 139 11.35 -7.88 -6.49
CA LEU A 139 12.09 -6.77 -5.88
C LEU A 139 13.41 -7.25 -5.26
N ASP A 140 14.33 -7.68 -6.12
CA ASP A 140 15.63 -8.24 -5.72
C ASP A 140 16.72 -7.18 -5.42
N GLY A 141 16.44 -5.91 -5.69
CA GLY A 141 17.35 -4.78 -5.50
C GLY A 141 18.47 -4.64 -6.55
N ASN A 142 18.39 -5.32 -7.69
CA ASN A 142 19.47 -5.36 -8.69
C ASN A 142 19.10 -4.83 -10.08
N THR A 143 17.88 -4.32 -10.27
CA THR A 143 17.35 -3.97 -11.60
C THR A 143 16.44 -2.75 -11.55
N HIS A 144 16.03 -2.30 -12.74
CA HIS A 144 15.00 -1.30 -12.91
C HIS A 144 13.61 -1.95 -12.89
N TYR A 145 12.61 -1.16 -12.52
CA TYR A 145 11.24 -1.64 -12.43
C TYR A 145 10.29 -0.75 -13.20
N PHE A 146 9.31 -1.40 -13.80
CA PHE A 146 8.08 -0.79 -14.27
C PHE A 146 7.00 -0.97 -13.22
N LEU A 147 6.45 0.13 -12.73
CA LEU A 147 5.34 0.13 -11.77
C LEU A 147 4.09 0.69 -12.45
N ASN A 148 2.99 -0.04 -12.37
CA ASN A 148 1.68 0.50 -12.71
C ASN A 148 1.04 1.12 -11.48
N LEU A 149 0.60 2.37 -11.60
CA LEU A 149 0.02 3.16 -10.53
C LEU A 149 -1.42 3.54 -10.87
N ASP A 150 -2.34 3.21 -9.97
CA ASP A 150 -3.73 3.71 -9.98
C ASP A 150 -3.77 5.09 -9.31
N THR A 151 -4.25 6.09 -10.05
CA THR A 151 -4.32 7.50 -9.65
C THR A 151 -5.70 7.89 -9.10
N ASN A 152 -6.64 6.96 -8.95
CA ASN A 152 -8.01 7.27 -8.53
C ASN A 152 -8.10 7.52 -7.01
N LEU A 153 -7.88 8.78 -6.63
CA LEU A 153 -7.86 9.28 -5.24
C LEU A 153 -9.18 9.07 -4.48
N LYS A 154 -10.34 8.98 -5.16
CA LYS A 154 -11.65 8.85 -4.48
C LYS A 154 -11.76 7.53 -3.70
N LYS A 155 -11.05 6.48 -4.11
CA LYS A 155 -10.97 5.21 -3.39
C LYS A 155 -9.98 5.23 -2.21
N LEU A 156 -9.10 6.21 -2.17
CA LEU A 156 -8.01 6.30 -1.19
C LEU A 156 -8.33 7.28 -0.04
N ASN A 157 -9.16 8.28 -0.30
CA ASN A 157 -9.29 9.53 0.47
C ASN A 157 -9.92 9.51 1.87
N LYS A 158 -10.31 8.36 2.44
CA LYS A 158 -11.02 8.40 3.74
C LYS A 158 -10.11 8.32 4.96
N GLU A 159 -8.90 7.77 4.85
CA GLU A 159 -7.89 7.81 5.95
C GLU A 159 -6.45 7.88 5.42
N ASN A 160 -6.16 8.88 4.59
CA ASN A 160 -4.86 9.05 3.90
C ASN A 160 -3.63 9.11 4.83
N ASP A 161 -3.81 9.35 6.12
CA ASP A 161 -2.67 9.46 7.05
C ASP A 161 -1.97 8.11 7.30
N ILE A 162 -2.58 6.96 6.94
CA ILE A 162 -1.86 5.68 7.03
C ILE A 162 -0.60 5.62 6.17
N ARG A 163 -0.47 6.57 5.21
CA ARG A 163 0.69 6.69 4.34
C ARG A 163 1.72 7.67 4.89
N SER A 164 1.44 8.43 5.93
CA SER A 164 2.41 9.41 6.44
C SER A 164 3.58 8.74 7.15
N LEU A 165 4.71 9.45 7.20
CA LEU A 165 5.88 8.98 7.94
C LEU A 165 5.58 8.82 9.44
N ALA A 166 4.80 9.74 10.02
CA ALA A 166 4.43 9.70 11.44
C ALA A 166 3.65 8.43 11.78
N PHE A 167 2.76 7.98 10.90
CA PHE A 167 1.93 6.80 11.12
C PHE A 167 2.65 5.47 10.84
N ASN A 168 3.80 5.53 10.17
CA ASN A 168 4.62 4.36 9.83
C ASN A 168 5.88 4.23 10.68
N GLN A 169 6.02 4.99 11.78
CA GLN A 169 7.21 4.93 12.65
C GLN A 169 7.49 3.54 13.23
N TRP A 170 6.44 2.75 13.45
CA TRP A 170 6.54 1.36 13.91
C TRP A 170 7.30 0.45 12.93
N ARG A 171 7.43 0.82 11.65
CA ARG A 171 8.16 0.05 10.63
C ARG A 171 9.67 0.14 10.78
N PHE A 172 10.18 1.11 11.55
CA PHE A 172 11.62 1.27 11.80
C PHE A 172 11.97 0.55 13.10
N PRO A 173 12.68 -0.59 13.03
CA PRO A 173 13.10 -1.29 14.23
C PRO A 173 14.02 -0.38 15.06
N PRO A 174 13.93 -0.40 16.39
CA PRO A 174 14.87 0.30 17.24
C PRO A 174 16.31 -0.15 16.98
N ILE A 175 17.29 0.72 17.23
CA ILE A 175 18.72 0.39 17.12
C ILE A 175 19.32 -0.16 18.43
N LYS A 176 18.54 -0.11 19.53
CA LYS A 176 18.92 -0.56 20.87
C LYS A 176 17.67 -1.07 21.60
N GLU A 177 17.89 -1.79 22.70
CA GLU A 177 16.81 -2.23 23.60
C GLU A 177 15.93 -1.04 24.03
N GLU A 178 14.63 -1.26 24.02
CA GLU A 178 13.61 -0.28 24.42
C GLU A 178 13.19 -0.55 25.88
N THR A 179 12.82 0.51 26.60
CA THR A 179 12.16 0.40 27.90
C THR A 179 10.74 -0.16 27.74
N ASP A 180 10.15 -0.68 28.82
CA ASP A 180 8.78 -1.21 28.78
C ASP A 180 7.76 -0.18 28.26
N VAL A 181 7.97 1.12 28.55
CA VAL A 181 7.14 2.23 28.04
C VAL A 181 7.33 2.41 26.53
N GLU A 182 8.55 2.37 26.02
CA GLU A 182 8.85 2.48 24.59
C GLU A 182 8.28 1.27 23.81
N ILE A 183 8.44 0.06 24.36
CA ILE A 183 7.87 -1.19 23.80
C ILE A 183 6.34 -1.09 23.71
N ARG A 184 5.68 -0.65 24.80
CA ARG A 184 4.23 -0.42 24.84
C ARG A 184 3.79 0.59 23.78
N ASN A 185 4.49 1.72 23.68
CA ASN A 185 4.17 2.75 22.68
C ASN A 185 4.31 2.23 21.25
N ARG A 186 5.34 1.43 20.97
CA ARG A 186 5.53 0.81 19.65
C ARG A 186 4.43 -0.20 19.32
N LEU A 187 4.04 -1.03 20.29
CA LEU A 187 2.89 -1.92 20.17
C LEU A 187 1.62 -1.12 19.82
N ILE A 188 1.32 -0.05 20.58
CA ILE A 188 0.17 0.82 20.35
C ILE A 188 0.20 1.43 18.94
N GLN A 189 1.37 1.89 18.47
CA GLN A 189 1.51 2.46 17.12
C GLN A 189 1.22 1.42 16.02
N ASN A 190 1.70 0.19 16.16
CA ASN A 190 1.38 -0.89 15.22
C ASN A 190 -0.12 -1.25 15.26
N LEU A 191 -0.75 -1.31 16.43
CA LEU A 191 -2.20 -1.53 16.56
C LEU A 191 -3.01 -0.39 15.93
N LYS A 192 -2.61 0.87 16.13
CA LYS A 192 -3.22 2.04 15.46
C LYS A 192 -3.10 1.91 13.95
N TYR A 193 -1.94 1.47 13.44
CA TYR A 193 -1.78 1.19 12.02
C TYR A 193 -2.76 0.15 11.49
N ILE A 194 -2.87 -0.99 12.18
CA ILE A 194 -3.79 -2.07 11.81
C ILE A 194 -5.22 -1.54 11.71
N THR A 195 -5.68 -0.77 12.71
CA THR A 195 -7.06 -0.24 12.72
C THR A 195 -7.32 0.72 11.56
N ALA A 196 -6.41 1.64 11.29
CA ALA A 196 -6.60 2.59 10.20
C ALA A 196 -6.52 1.90 8.83
N TYR A 197 -5.66 0.87 8.68
CA TYR A 197 -5.64 0.06 7.46
C TYR A 197 -7.00 -0.62 7.21
N MET A 198 -7.62 -1.21 8.24
CA MET A 198 -8.96 -1.81 8.12
C MET A 198 -10.01 -0.77 7.69
N ARG A 199 -9.97 0.43 8.27
CA ARG A 199 -10.92 1.48 7.94
C ARG A 199 -10.73 2.01 6.52
N VAL A 200 -9.50 2.16 6.01
CA VAL A 200 -9.24 2.46 4.58
C VAL A 200 -9.91 1.44 3.67
N HIS A 201 -9.82 0.14 4.01
CA HIS A 201 -10.41 -0.92 3.19
C HIS A 201 -11.94 -0.92 3.27
N MET A 202 -12.48 -0.79 4.48
CA MET A 202 -13.91 -0.68 4.73
C MET A 202 -14.54 0.50 3.97
N TYR A 203 -13.91 1.68 4.05
CA TYR A 203 -14.44 2.91 3.47
C TYR A 203 -14.11 3.11 2.00
N GLY A 204 -13.06 2.44 1.50
CA GLY A 204 -12.68 2.41 0.09
C GLY A 204 -13.57 1.50 -0.77
N GLY A 205 -14.53 0.80 -0.16
CA GLY A 205 -15.45 -0.10 -0.86
C GLY A 205 -14.84 -1.44 -1.24
N TYR A 206 -13.79 -1.86 -0.53
CA TYR A 206 -13.16 -3.16 -0.74
C TYR A 206 -13.93 -4.23 0.04
N SER A 207 -14.16 -5.38 -0.59
CA SER A 207 -14.82 -6.54 0.04
C SER A 207 -13.85 -7.39 0.88
N GLU A 208 -12.55 -7.12 0.78
CA GLU A 208 -11.46 -7.93 1.31
C GLU A 208 -10.35 -7.03 1.87
N ILE A 209 -9.65 -7.49 2.91
CA ILE A 209 -8.33 -6.96 3.30
C ILE A 209 -7.29 -8.01 2.99
N HIS A 210 -6.11 -7.54 2.60
CA HIS A 210 -4.94 -8.40 2.54
C HIS A 210 -4.06 -8.14 3.76
N THR A 211 -3.90 -9.15 4.60
CA THR A 211 -3.12 -9.03 5.84
C THR A 211 -1.61 -9.06 5.58
N ALA A 212 -1.16 -9.41 4.37
CA ALA A 212 0.26 -9.45 4.01
C ALA A 212 0.98 -8.10 4.21
N GLY A 213 0.27 -6.97 4.04
CA GLY A 213 0.83 -5.64 4.28
C GLY A 213 0.75 -5.16 5.74
N ILE A 214 0.14 -5.97 6.61
CA ILE A 214 -0.16 -5.66 8.01
C ILE A 214 0.56 -6.68 8.89
N TYR A 215 1.70 -6.31 9.45
CA TYR A 215 2.33 -7.15 10.46
C TYR A 215 1.43 -7.16 11.69
N SER A 216 0.87 -8.32 12.02
CA SER A 216 -0.17 -8.47 13.02
C SER A 216 -0.02 -9.77 13.80
N PRO A 217 -0.27 -9.76 15.13
CA PRO A 217 -0.29 -10.97 15.94
C PRO A 217 -1.69 -11.63 15.95
N PHE A 218 -2.61 -11.22 15.08
CA PHE A 218 -4.00 -11.68 15.10
C PHE A 218 -4.39 -12.54 13.89
N LEU A 219 -5.31 -13.47 14.13
CA LEU A 219 -6.19 -14.04 13.11
C LEU A 219 -7.50 -13.25 13.10
N TYR A 220 -7.87 -12.72 11.93
CA TYR A 220 -9.14 -12.01 11.74
C TYR A 220 -10.21 -12.98 11.22
N ALA A 221 -11.33 -13.08 11.93
CA ALA A 221 -12.49 -13.86 11.52
C ALA A 221 -13.73 -12.97 11.44
N LYS A 222 -14.76 -13.47 10.72
CA LYS A 222 -16.00 -12.71 10.49
C LYS A 222 -16.63 -12.15 11.78
N ASN A 223 -16.56 -12.94 12.86
CA ASN A 223 -17.20 -12.64 14.14
C ASN A 223 -16.22 -12.74 15.32
N GLY A 224 -14.92 -12.59 15.08
CA GLY A 224 -13.91 -12.84 16.10
C GLY A 224 -12.55 -12.30 15.73
N LEU A 225 -11.86 -11.75 16.72
CA LEU A 225 -10.43 -11.48 16.67
C LEU A 225 -9.77 -12.53 17.55
N PHE A 226 -8.78 -13.25 17.05
CA PHE A 226 -8.02 -14.23 17.83
C PHE A 226 -6.57 -13.80 17.92
N LEU A 227 -6.01 -13.75 19.12
CA LEU A 227 -4.57 -13.59 19.31
C LEU A 227 -3.86 -14.91 19.00
N TYR A 228 -2.88 -14.91 18.11
CA TYR A 228 -2.04 -16.08 17.88
C TYR A 228 -1.19 -16.37 19.12
N GLU A 229 -0.97 -17.65 19.42
CA GLU A 229 0.10 -18.01 20.36
C GLU A 229 1.47 -17.56 19.84
N TRP A 230 2.39 -17.27 20.75
CA TRP A 230 3.70 -16.66 20.46
C TRP A 230 4.47 -17.34 19.31
N GLN A 231 4.48 -18.67 19.28
CA GLN A 231 5.16 -19.46 18.25
C GLN A 231 4.53 -19.33 16.85
N ARG A 232 3.27 -18.85 16.76
CA ARG A 232 2.52 -18.62 15.52
C ARG A 232 2.47 -17.15 15.11
N VAL A 233 2.92 -16.24 15.98
CA VAL A 233 3.02 -14.81 15.64
C VAL A 233 4.02 -14.65 14.49
N ASP A 234 3.60 -13.88 13.48
CA ASP A 234 4.36 -13.67 12.25
C ASP A 234 5.76 -13.11 12.51
N TYR A 235 6.73 -13.58 11.73
CA TYR A 235 8.13 -13.19 11.85
C TYR A 235 8.29 -11.67 11.69
N PHE A 236 7.62 -11.05 10.73
CA PHE A 236 7.75 -9.62 10.47
C PHE A 236 7.16 -8.77 11.60
N TRP A 237 6.11 -9.26 12.28
CA TRP A 237 5.60 -8.59 13.48
C TRP A 237 6.64 -8.58 14.60
N LYS A 238 7.36 -9.69 14.82
CA LYS A 238 8.43 -9.73 15.84
C LYS A 238 9.57 -8.76 15.52
N HIS A 239 9.84 -8.52 14.25
CA HIS A 239 10.93 -7.66 13.76
C HIS A 239 10.62 -6.17 13.81
N ILE A 240 9.42 -5.75 14.22
CA ILE A 240 9.17 -4.32 14.46
C ILE A 240 9.86 -3.84 15.73
N PHE A 241 10.18 -4.74 16.66
CA PHE A 241 10.88 -4.49 17.91
C PHE A 241 12.38 -4.71 17.76
N TYR A 242 13.18 -4.28 18.75
CA TYR A 242 14.64 -4.35 18.69
C TYR A 242 15.16 -5.79 18.57
N ASN A 243 14.62 -6.69 19.38
CA ASN A 243 14.98 -8.10 19.41
C ASN A 243 13.79 -8.97 19.85
N GLU A 244 13.96 -10.29 19.80
CA GLU A 244 12.90 -11.24 20.14
C GLU A 244 12.41 -11.11 21.59
N LYS A 245 13.29 -10.73 22.52
CA LYS A 245 12.95 -10.52 23.93
C LYS A 245 12.01 -9.32 24.12
N ASP A 246 12.27 -8.21 23.44
CA ASP A 246 11.37 -7.04 23.47
C ASP A 246 10.05 -7.32 22.75
N ALA A 247 10.08 -8.09 21.65
CA ALA A 247 8.88 -8.56 20.98
C ALA A 247 8.03 -9.48 21.88
N GLU A 248 8.65 -10.38 22.64
CA GLU A 248 7.96 -11.25 23.60
C GLU A 248 7.35 -10.45 24.76
N LYS A 249 8.06 -9.44 25.28
CA LYS A 249 7.49 -8.50 26.26
C LYS A 249 6.25 -7.79 25.71
N ALA A 250 6.33 -7.24 24.49
CA ALA A 250 5.20 -6.59 23.84
C ALA A 250 4.01 -7.55 23.67
N TYR A 251 4.29 -8.79 23.24
CA TYR A 251 3.28 -9.83 23.10
C TYR A 251 2.62 -10.16 24.45
N ASN A 252 3.39 -10.23 25.53
CA ASN A 252 2.85 -10.48 26.86
C ASN A 252 1.98 -9.31 27.38
N MET A 253 2.39 -8.06 27.13
CA MET A 253 1.54 -6.88 27.41
C MET A 253 0.21 -7.01 26.65
N LEU A 254 0.28 -7.25 25.34
CA LEU A 254 -0.89 -7.44 24.50
C LEU A 254 -1.78 -8.60 24.99
N LYS A 255 -1.19 -9.74 25.30
CA LYS A 255 -1.87 -10.96 25.76
C LYS A 255 -2.61 -10.72 27.06
N ASN A 256 -1.95 -10.08 28.04
CA ASN A 256 -2.56 -9.76 29.32
C ASN A 256 -3.77 -8.84 29.15
N THR A 257 -3.63 -7.79 28.32
CA THR A 257 -4.74 -6.89 27.98
C THR A 257 -5.86 -7.64 27.23
N PHE A 258 -5.51 -8.48 26.27
CA PHE A 258 -6.46 -9.19 25.41
C PHE A 258 -7.42 -10.09 26.20
N TYR A 259 -6.93 -10.74 27.26
CA TYR A 259 -7.74 -11.66 28.06
C TYR A 259 -8.61 -10.99 29.13
N VAL A 260 -8.42 -9.70 29.41
CA VAL A 260 -9.23 -8.97 30.40
C VAL A 260 -10.27 -8.05 29.77
N ILE A 261 -10.10 -7.67 28.50
CA ILE A 261 -11.08 -6.81 27.81
C ILE A 261 -12.32 -7.59 27.39
N GLU A 262 -13.49 -7.00 27.62
CA GLU A 262 -14.74 -7.55 27.07
C GLU A 262 -14.82 -7.28 25.56
N ALA A 263 -15.18 -8.31 24.79
CA ALA A 263 -15.45 -8.18 23.37
C ALA A 263 -16.54 -7.12 23.10
N PRO A 264 -16.52 -6.43 21.95
CA PRO A 264 -17.63 -5.59 21.52
C PRO A 264 -18.92 -6.41 21.40
N ALA A 265 -20.08 -5.75 21.50
CA ALA A 265 -21.33 -6.35 21.05
C ALA A 265 -21.20 -6.78 19.59
N PHE A 266 -21.94 -7.81 19.18
CA PHE A 266 -21.88 -8.30 17.79
C PHE A 266 -22.20 -7.18 16.79
N ILE A 267 -21.42 -7.12 15.71
CA ILE A 267 -21.58 -6.16 14.60
C ILE A 267 -21.60 -6.97 13.30
N ASP A 268 -22.66 -6.84 12.50
CA ASP A 268 -22.80 -7.50 11.18
C ASP A 268 -21.97 -6.79 10.09
N ASN A 269 -20.73 -6.49 10.43
CA ASN A 269 -19.66 -6.04 9.55
C ASN A 269 -18.35 -6.44 10.21
N TRP A 270 -17.67 -7.42 9.62
CA TRP A 270 -16.49 -8.01 10.24
C TRP A 270 -15.31 -7.04 10.34
N PHE A 271 -15.19 -6.08 9.41
CA PHE A 271 -14.17 -5.03 9.50
C PHE A 271 -14.41 -4.17 10.73
N VAL A 272 -15.64 -3.68 10.92
CA VAL A 272 -16.00 -2.87 12.08
C VAL A 272 -15.80 -3.66 13.38
N TYR A 273 -16.19 -4.93 13.41
CA TYR A 273 -16.04 -5.76 14.60
C TYR A 273 -14.57 -5.94 15.00
N ASN A 274 -13.70 -6.35 14.05
CA ASN A 274 -12.28 -6.56 14.33
C ASN A 274 -11.57 -5.25 14.68
N GLU A 275 -11.88 -4.16 13.97
CA GLU A 275 -11.35 -2.83 14.27
C GLU A 275 -11.75 -2.38 15.68
N SER A 276 -13.01 -2.57 16.08
CA SER A 276 -13.50 -2.26 17.42
C SER A 276 -12.84 -3.09 18.52
N CYS A 277 -12.55 -4.37 18.25
CA CYS A 277 -11.77 -5.20 19.18
C CYS A 277 -10.38 -4.59 19.42
N ILE A 278 -9.68 -4.18 18.36
CA ILE A 278 -8.34 -3.62 18.47
C ILE A 278 -8.36 -2.23 19.13
N GLN A 279 -9.36 -1.39 18.85
CA GLN A 279 -9.52 -0.10 19.52
C GLN A 279 -9.65 -0.25 21.04
N LYS A 280 -10.41 -1.25 21.51
CA LYS A 280 -10.49 -1.55 22.95
C LYS A 280 -9.12 -1.94 23.54
N LEU A 281 -8.32 -2.72 22.82
CA LEU A 281 -6.95 -3.06 23.24
C LEU A 281 -6.07 -1.82 23.33
N ILE A 282 -6.12 -0.94 22.33
CA ILE A 282 -5.36 0.33 22.30
C ILE A 282 -5.71 1.17 23.52
N ILE A 283 -7.01 1.42 23.75
CA ILE A 283 -7.48 2.24 24.87
C ILE A 283 -6.99 1.68 26.21
N GLN A 284 -7.07 0.35 26.39
CA GLN A 284 -6.63 -0.27 27.64
C GLN A 284 -5.10 -0.18 27.81
N LEU A 285 -4.32 -0.41 26.74
CA LEU A 285 -2.86 -0.29 26.78
C LEU A 285 -2.39 1.14 27.04
N GLU A 286 -3.14 2.16 26.61
CA GLU A 286 -2.86 3.58 26.85
C GLU A 286 -3.13 4.02 28.29
N ASN A 287 -3.95 3.27 29.04
CA ASN A 287 -4.35 3.59 30.42
C ASN A 287 -3.48 2.91 31.50
N GLU A 288 -2.55 2.03 31.11
CA GLU A 288 -1.62 1.30 31.98
C GLU A 288 -0.25 1.99 32.06
#